data_AF-A0A370U9K5-F1
#
_entry.id   AF-A0A370U9K5-F1
#
_cell.length_a   1.000
_cell.length_b   1.000
_cell.length_c   1.000
_cell.angle_alpha   90.00
_cell.angle_beta   90.00
_cell.angle_gamma   90.00
#
_symmetry.space_group_name_H-M   'P 1'
#
loop_
_entity.id
_entity.type
_entity.pdbx_description
1 polymer ?
#
loop_
_entity_poly.entity_id
_entity_poly.type
_entity_poly.pdbx_seq_one_letter_code
_entity_poly.pdbx_strand_id
1 'polypeptide(L)'
;MSFFDGLSSLFISDVSNISLVQGQYDSWLVVLSVLVAASASFFALRLAETARNITLDRYRYVAQFSGAVILAGGIWSMHFIGMLAFTMPHPMAYDLSLTILSLFPALIAGFIVIKSLARNESTFPAILRSGIFVGVGIGAMHYIGMAAMDMPLTLKYNPYLFLISIFVAVCLAVVALVSRSAMRKYFPNMSSIRIKMIAAVIMGCAIAGMHYTGMAAAYFIDSAPNSTVHIDVDDRYIGYVVAAFSMIIFVMAVSVSAQLRYRQMLVDIRSSEGRLKAILETATDGLLTINGCGIIQEVNPAALRIFGWSQAELLGQSIKVLMLDESDPNYDSLLSDYFNPAKSTVLGHTNETWVKHKSGRLFPIQLGVGRIESDDGEPLYIAYVSDISARKEMEERVLKSEERLSSLIRNMPGVSFRCMLDQNWTPLFVSEAIHELHGYSASEFLEQGHDFGGWIHPDDK
;
A
#
# COMPACT_ATOMS: atom_id res chain seq x y z
N MET A 1 -51.00 17.60 -24.24
CA MET A 1 -50.92 16.14 -24.04
C MET A 1 -50.72 15.92 -22.56
N SER A 2 -51.69 15.34 -21.85
CA SER A 2 -51.62 15.23 -20.39
C SER A 2 -50.53 14.23 -19.98
N PHE A 3 -49.95 14.38 -18.78
CA PHE A 3 -48.96 13.43 -18.24
C PHE A 3 -49.47 11.97 -18.23
N PHE A 4 -50.80 11.80 -18.08
CA PHE A 4 -51.46 10.50 -18.13
C PHE A 4 -51.57 9.91 -19.54
N ASP A 5 -51.76 10.75 -20.58
CA ASP A 5 -51.76 10.27 -21.97
C ASP A 5 -50.38 9.72 -22.36
N GLY A 6 -49.30 10.36 -21.90
CA GLY A 6 -47.93 9.91 -22.14
C GLY A 6 -47.55 8.61 -21.40
N LEU A 7 -48.18 8.30 -20.27
CA LEU A 7 -47.99 7.02 -19.58
C LEU A 7 -48.75 5.88 -20.28
N SER A 8 -49.94 6.16 -20.81
CA SER A 8 -50.76 5.17 -21.52
C SER A 8 -50.16 4.73 -22.87
N SER A 9 -49.30 5.56 -23.48
CA SER A 9 -48.56 5.19 -24.70
C SER A 9 -47.39 4.24 -24.41
N LEU A 10 -46.78 4.34 -23.21
CA LEU A 10 -45.60 3.57 -22.79
C LEU A 10 -45.94 2.19 -22.22
N PHE A 11 -47.07 2.05 -21.52
CA PHE A 11 -47.40 0.83 -20.78
C PHE A 11 -48.57 0.04 -21.37
N ILE A 12 -48.56 -1.28 -21.17
CA ILE A 12 -49.66 -2.17 -21.50
C ILE A 12 -49.85 -3.24 -20.41
N SER A 13 -51.10 -3.49 -20.02
CA SER A 13 -51.45 -4.41 -18.93
C SER A 13 -52.16 -5.68 -19.39
N ASP A 14 -52.79 -5.67 -20.58
CA ASP A 14 -53.43 -6.84 -21.18
C ASP A 14 -52.90 -7.05 -22.60
N VAL A 15 -52.40 -8.25 -22.86
CA VAL A 15 -51.71 -8.63 -24.09
C VAL A 15 -52.32 -9.90 -24.71
N SER A 16 -53.45 -10.37 -24.17
CA SER A 16 -54.08 -11.66 -24.52
C SER A 16 -54.48 -11.79 -26.00
N ASN A 17 -54.75 -10.67 -26.68
CA ASN A 17 -55.21 -10.63 -28.09
C ASN A 17 -54.22 -9.94 -29.04
N ILE A 18 -52.94 -9.82 -28.67
CA ILE A 18 -51.93 -9.05 -29.43
C ILE A 18 -50.84 -10.00 -29.97
N SER A 19 -50.48 -9.85 -31.25
CA SER A 19 -49.36 -10.55 -31.87
C SER A 19 -48.02 -10.03 -31.32
N LEU A 20 -47.50 -10.73 -30.31
CA LEU A 20 -46.18 -10.47 -29.75
C LEU A 20 -45.09 -11.13 -30.59
N VAL A 21 -44.10 -10.35 -30.98
CA VAL A 21 -42.87 -10.86 -31.59
C VAL A 21 -41.97 -11.41 -30.48
N GLN A 22 -41.60 -12.69 -30.58
CA GLN A 22 -40.63 -13.30 -29.67
C GLN A 22 -39.22 -13.23 -30.27
N GLY A 23 -38.25 -12.89 -29.43
CA GLY A 23 -36.82 -12.92 -29.77
C GLY A 23 -36.08 -14.02 -29.02
N GLN A 24 -34.87 -14.33 -29.47
CA GLN A 24 -33.97 -15.29 -28.84
C GLN A 24 -32.65 -14.64 -28.46
N TYR A 25 -32.07 -15.09 -27.35
CA TYR A 25 -30.78 -14.58 -26.88
C TYR A 25 -29.61 -15.38 -27.43
N ASP A 26 -28.63 -14.69 -28.03
CA ASP A 26 -27.30 -15.22 -28.25
C ASP A 26 -26.55 -15.29 -26.91
N SER A 27 -26.33 -16.52 -26.44
CA SER A 27 -25.68 -16.80 -25.15
C SER A 27 -24.27 -16.23 -25.07
N TRP A 28 -23.53 -16.17 -26.18
CA TRP A 28 -22.17 -15.65 -26.18
C TRP A 28 -22.14 -14.14 -25.95
N LEU A 29 -23.03 -13.40 -26.63
CA LEU A 29 -23.15 -11.96 -26.44
C LEU A 29 -23.65 -11.60 -25.04
N VAL A 30 -24.52 -12.43 -24.45
CA VAL A 30 -24.92 -12.27 -23.03
C VAL A 30 -23.73 -12.42 -22.09
N VAL A 31 -22.90 -13.45 -22.26
CA VAL A 31 -21.70 -13.63 -21.43
C VAL A 31 -20.72 -12.47 -21.65
N LEU A 32 -20.52 -12.05 -22.91
CA LEU A 32 -19.65 -10.93 -23.25
C LEU A 32 -20.12 -9.62 -22.60
N SER A 33 -21.43 -9.34 -22.60
CA SER A 33 -21.99 -8.13 -21.99
C SER A 33 -21.66 -8.06 -20.49
N VAL A 34 -21.82 -9.18 -19.77
CA VAL A 34 -21.49 -9.30 -18.34
C VAL A 34 -19.99 -9.12 -18.12
N LEU A 35 -19.14 -9.73 -18.95
CA LEU A 35 -17.68 -9.61 -18.84
C LEU A 35 -17.19 -8.17 -19.09
N VAL A 36 -17.78 -7.47 -20.06
CA VAL A 36 -17.46 -6.06 -20.33
C VAL A 36 -17.85 -5.18 -19.14
N ALA A 37 -19.05 -5.35 -18.59
CA ALA A 37 -19.48 -4.61 -17.40
C ALA A 37 -18.61 -4.91 -16.17
N ALA A 38 -18.25 -6.17 -15.94
CA ALA A 38 -17.38 -6.57 -14.85
C ALA A 38 -15.97 -5.98 -15.00
N SER A 39 -15.41 -6.01 -16.22
CA SER A 39 -14.09 -5.45 -16.52
C SER A 39 -14.05 -3.94 -16.29
N ALA A 40 -15.05 -3.21 -16.78
CA ALA A 40 -15.18 -1.77 -16.54
C ALA A 40 -15.32 -1.46 -15.04
N SER A 41 -16.13 -2.24 -14.32
CA SER A 41 -16.31 -2.13 -12.87
C SER A 41 -15.01 -2.35 -12.09
N PHE A 42 -14.18 -3.31 -12.54
CA PHE A 42 -12.87 -3.57 -11.94
C PHE A 42 -11.92 -2.38 -12.06
N PHE A 43 -11.81 -1.79 -13.26
CA PHE A 43 -10.96 -0.61 -13.47
C PHE A 43 -11.51 0.63 -12.76
N ALA A 44 -12.83 0.81 -12.73
CA ALA A 44 -13.49 1.85 -11.96
C ALA A 44 -13.16 1.76 -10.47
N LEU A 45 -13.26 0.56 -9.88
CA LEU A 45 -12.90 0.31 -8.47
C LEU A 45 -11.41 0.57 -8.20
N ARG A 46 -10.54 0.18 -9.13
CA ARG A 46 -9.09 0.43 -9.03
C ARG A 46 -8.77 1.92 -9.05
N LEU A 47 -9.40 2.68 -9.96
CA LEU A 47 -9.22 4.14 -10.05
C LEU A 47 -9.82 4.88 -8.86
N ALA A 48 -10.96 4.43 -8.31
CA ALA A 48 -11.51 4.97 -7.08
C ALA A 48 -10.57 4.77 -5.88
N GLU A 49 -9.90 3.61 -5.78
CA GLU A 49 -8.89 3.38 -4.75
C GLU A 49 -7.64 4.26 -4.96
N THR A 50 -7.16 4.38 -6.20
CA THR A 50 -6.06 5.28 -6.53
C THR A 50 -6.38 6.74 -6.18
N ALA A 51 -7.59 7.21 -6.48
CA ALA A 51 -8.06 8.55 -6.13
C ALA A 51 -8.07 8.81 -4.61
N ARG A 52 -8.28 7.77 -3.79
CA ARG A 52 -8.26 7.89 -2.33
C ARG A 52 -6.84 8.07 -1.76
N ASN A 53 -5.84 7.48 -2.41
CA ASN A 53 -4.47 7.45 -1.90
C ASN A 53 -3.59 8.60 -2.47
N ILE A 54 -4.05 9.29 -3.51
CA ILE A 54 -3.34 10.42 -4.11
C ILE A 54 -3.55 11.68 -3.27
N THR A 55 -2.45 12.34 -2.91
CA THR A 55 -2.45 13.60 -2.14
C THR A 55 -2.69 14.84 -3.00
N LEU A 56 -2.24 14.83 -4.26
CA LEU A 56 -2.38 15.94 -5.20
C LEU A 56 -3.76 15.97 -5.85
N ASP A 57 -4.52 17.04 -5.60
CA ASP A 57 -5.90 17.20 -6.08
C ASP A 57 -6.06 16.99 -7.59
N ARG A 58 -5.13 17.50 -8.42
CA ARG A 58 -5.19 17.33 -9.89
C ARG A 58 -5.22 15.85 -10.30
N TYR A 59 -4.33 15.03 -9.75
CA TYR A 59 -4.27 13.61 -10.07
C TYR A 59 -5.46 12.82 -9.48
N ARG A 60 -5.98 13.27 -8.34
CA ARG A 60 -7.22 12.73 -7.77
C ARG A 60 -8.40 12.97 -8.72
N TYR A 61 -8.54 14.18 -9.27
CA TYR A 61 -9.59 14.49 -10.24
C TYR A 61 -9.45 13.67 -11.53
N VAL A 62 -8.23 13.49 -12.05
CA VAL A 62 -7.98 12.63 -13.21
C VAL A 62 -8.43 11.19 -12.93
N ALA A 63 -8.04 10.61 -11.80
CA ALA A 63 -8.46 9.26 -11.43
C ALA A 63 -9.99 9.15 -11.28
N GLN A 64 -10.64 10.16 -10.68
CA GLN A 64 -12.10 10.17 -10.51
C GLN A 64 -12.84 10.28 -11.85
N PHE A 65 -12.43 11.23 -12.69
CA PHE A 65 -13.07 11.46 -13.98
C PHE A 65 -12.86 10.27 -14.93
N SER A 66 -11.62 9.77 -15.05
CA SER A 66 -11.36 8.58 -15.87
C SER A 66 -12.12 7.36 -15.36
N GLY A 67 -12.19 7.15 -14.04
CA GLY A 67 -12.98 6.06 -13.46
C GLY A 67 -14.46 6.15 -13.80
N ALA A 68 -15.02 7.36 -13.79
CA ALA A 68 -16.42 7.60 -14.15
C ALA A 68 -16.69 7.33 -15.63
N VAL A 69 -15.82 7.80 -16.52
CA VAL A 69 -15.91 7.56 -17.97
C VAL A 69 -15.81 6.08 -18.30
N ILE A 70 -14.87 5.35 -17.69
CA ILE A 70 -14.71 3.90 -17.90
C ILE A 70 -15.94 3.14 -17.42
N LEU A 71 -16.47 3.47 -16.24
CA LEU A 71 -17.67 2.82 -15.71
C LEU A 71 -18.89 3.10 -16.59
N ALA A 72 -19.12 4.36 -16.96
CA ALA A 72 -20.23 4.77 -17.82
C ALA A 72 -20.14 4.13 -19.21
N GLY A 73 -18.95 4.13 -19.80
CA GLY A 73 -18.69 3.46 -21.07
C GLY A 73 -18.94 1.95 -20.98
N GLY A 74 -18.55 1.30 -19.89
CA GLY A 74 -18.84 -0.12 -19.65
C GLY A 74 -20.32 -0.43 -19.49
N ILE A 75 -21.07 0.43 -18.77
CA ILE A 75 -22.53 0.31 -18.64
C ILE A 75 -23.20 0.44 -20.01
N TRP A 76 -22.79 1.45 -20.79
CA TRP A 76 -23.25 1.70 -22.15
C TRP A 76 -22.95 0.57 -23.11
N SER A 77 -21.70 0.12 -23.17
CA SER A 77 -21.30 -1.03 -23.96
C SER A 77 -22.08 -2.28 -23.58
N MET A 78 -22.22 -2.58 -22.29
CA MET A 78 -22.98 -3.76 -21.84
C MET A 78 -24.43 -3.69 -22.32
N HIS A 79 -25.09 -2.54 -22.16
CA HIS A 79 -26.48 -2.38 -22.58
C HIS A 79 -26.66 -2.68 -24.07
N PHE A 80 -25.86 -2.07 -24.95
CA PHE A 80 -26.00 -2.29 -26.40
C PHE A 80 -25.51 -3.67 -26.85
N ILE A 81 -24.49 -4.26 -26.20
CA ILE A 81 -24.14 -5.66 -26.43
C ILE A 81 -25.30 -6.57 -26.01
N GLY A 82 -25.99 -6.25 -24.92
CA GLY A 82 -27.18 -6.98 -24.46
C GLY A 82 -28.39 -6.83 -25.40
N MET A 83 -28.57 -5.66 -26.01
CA MET A 83 -29.55 -5.45 -27.08
C MET A 83 -29.22 -6.29 -28.32
N LEU A 84 -27.95 -6.26 -28.76
CA LEU A 84 -27.46 -7.08 -29.88
C LEU A 84 -27.54 -8.58 -29.60
N ALA A 85 -27.49 -8.99 -28.33
CA ALA A 85 -27.71 -10.37 -27.94
C ALA A 85 -29.15 -10.81 -28.17
N PHE A 86 -30.12 -9.89 -28.20
CA PHE A 86 -31.53 -10.19 -28.42
C PHE A 86 -31.87 -10.12 -29.92
N THR A 87 -31.93 -11.29 -30.55
CA THR A 87 -32.18 -11.41 -31.98
C THR A 87 -33.67 -11.55 -32.26
N MET A 88 -34.17 -10.81 -33.25
CA MET A 88 -35.56 -10.83 -33.70
C MET A 88 -35.62 -10.86 -35.23
N PRO A 89 -36.73 -11.32 -35.84
CA PRO A 89 -36.88 -11.42 -37.29
C PRO A 89 -37.08 -10.07 -38.02
N HIS A 90 -37.02 -8.93 -37.31
CA HIS A 90 -37.20 -7.59 -37.86
C HIS A 90 -35.89 -6.80 -37.79
N PRO A 91 -35.57 -5.96 -38.79
CA PRO A 91 -34.38 -5.11 -38.74
C PRO A 91 -34.48 -4.11 -37.58
N MET A 92 -33.34 -3.82 -36.96
CA MET A 92 -33.25 -2.92 -35.80
C MET A 92 -32.22 -1.83 -36.07
N ALA A 93 -32.72 -0.66 -36.46
CA ALA A 93 -31.92 0.56 -36.55
C ALA A 93 -31.89 1.28 -35.19
N TYR A 94 -31.00 2.27 -35.07
CA TYR A 94 -30.83 3.03 -33.83
C TYR A 94 -30.70 4.51 -34.14
N ASP A 95 -31.47 5.34 -33.44
CA ASP A 95 -31.32 6.79 -33.44
C ASP A 95 -29.99 7.18 -32.77
N LEU A 96 -29.10 7.78 -33.54
CA LEU A 96 -27.75 8.14 -33.08
C LEU A 96 -27.79 9.16 -31.93
N SER A 97 -28.72 10.12 -31.99
CA SER A 97 -28.87 11.19 -31.01
C SER A 97 -29.25 10.64 -29.64
N LEU A 98 -30.28 9.79 -29.58
CA LEU A 98 -30.73 9.15 -28.35
C LEU A 98 -29.71 8.13 -27.84
N THR A 99 -29.04 7.41 -28.75
CA THR A 99 -27.95 6.50 -28.42
C THR A 99 -26.81 7.21 -27.68
N ILE A 100 -26.38 8.38 -28.18
CA ILE A 100 -25.35 9.20 -27.51
C ILE A 100 -25.90 9.81 -26.21
N LEU A 101 -27.14 10.31 -26.23
CA LEU A 101 -27.77 10.93 -25.06
C LEU A 101 -27.90 9.94 -23.88
N SER A 102 -28.13 8.65 -24.17
CA SER A 102 -28.22 7.58 -23.16
C SER A 102 -26.93 7.43 -22.34
N LEU A 103 -25.78 7.86 -22.85
CA LEU A 103 -24.50 7.80 -22.12
C LEU A 103 -24.45 8.79 -20.95
N PHE A 104 -25.17 9.92 -21.04
CA PHE A 104 -25.05 11.02 -20.08
C PHE A 104 -25.54 10.66 -18.67
N PRO A 105 -26.73 10.03 -18.47
CA PRO A 105 -27.13 9.53 -17.16
C PRO A 105 -26.13 8.53 -16.56
N ALA A 106 -25.52 7.66 -17.38
CA ALA A 106 -24.50 6.72 -16.93
C ALA A 106 -23.21 7.43 -16.48
N LEU A 107 -22.80 8.51 -17.16
CA LEU A 107 -21.66 9.34 -16.74
C LEU A 107 -21.90 10.01 -15.38
N ILE A 108 -23.09 10.57 -15.17
CA ILE A 108 -23.46 11.16 -13.87
C ILE A 108 -23.45 10.10 -12.77
N ALA A 109 -24.10 8.95 -13.02
CA ALA A 109 -24.12 7.83 -12.09
C ALA A 109 -22.69 7.36 -11.77
N GLY A 110 -21.85 7.18 -12.79
CA GLY A 110 -20.46 6.78 -12.65
C GLY A 110 -19.65 7.75 -11.79
N PHE A 111 -19.84 9.06 -11.96
CA PHE A 111 -19.17 10.08 -11.14
C PHE A 111 -19.60 10.02 -9.68
N ILE A 112 -20.90 9.81 -9.42
CA ILE A 112 -21.44 9.64 -8.05
C ILE A 112 -20.86 8.38 -7.40
N VAL A 113 -20.82 7.24 -8.12
CA VAL A 113 -20.21 5.99 -7.64
C VAL A 113 -18.76 6.20 -7.26
N ILE A 114 -17.95 6.74 -8.18
CA ILE A 114 -16.51 6.89 -7.97
C ILE A 114 -16.21 7.85 -6.83
N LYS A 115 -16.93 8.97 -6.74
CA LYS A 115 -16.78 9.93 -5.64
C LYS A 115 -17.18 9.33 -4.29
N SER A 116 -18.22 8.50 -4.27
CA SER A 116 -18.64 7.76 -3.07
C SER A 116 -17.57 6.75 -2.64
N LEU A 117 -17.06 5.94 -3.58
CA LEU A 117 -16.02 4.94 -3.34
C LEU A 117 -14.64 5.53 -2.98
N ALA A 118 -14.36 6.76 -3.40
CA ALA A 118 -13.12 7.48 -3.07
C ALA A 118 -13.14 8.11 -1.66
N ARG A 119 -14.32 8.26 -1.04
CA ARG A 119 -14.46 8.79 0.33
C ARG A 119 -14.30 7.67 1.37
N ASN A 120 -13.79 8.03 2.55
CA ASN A 120 -13.56 7.07 3.64
C ASN A 120 -14.81 6.85 4.53
N GLU A 121 -15.87 7.63 4.32
CA GLU A 121 -17.10 7.56 5.11
C GLU A 121 -18.05 6.49 4.55
N SER A 122 -18.10 5.34 5.22
CA SER A 122 -18.99 4.21 4.86
C SER A 122 -20.24 4.19 5.74
N THR A 123 -20.91 5.34 5.94
CA THR A 123 -22.19 5.34 6.66
C THR A 123 -23.28 4.76 5.76
N PHE A 124 -24.11 3.88 6.31
CA PHE A 124 -25.20 3.23 5.56
C PHE A 124 -26.11 4.25 4.83
N PRO A 125 -26.52 5.39 5.43
CA PRO A 125 -27.33 6.39 4.73
C PRO A 125 -26.63 7.05 3.54
N ALA A 126 -25.30 7.22 3.58
CA ALA A 126 -24.56 7.74 2.45
C ALA A 126 -24.54 6.74 1.28
N ILE A 127 -24.32 5.46 1.59
CA ILE A 127 -24.33 4.38 0.60
C ILE A 127 -25.73 4.22 -0.02
N LEU A 128 -26.78 4.29 0.79
CA LEU A 128 -28.16 4.20 0.29
C LEU A 128 -28.49 5.34 -0.67
N ARG A 129 -28.13 6.60 -0.30
CA ARG A 129 -28.29 7.75 -1.20
C ARG A 129 -27.55 7.55 -2.51
N SER A 130 -26.27 7.15 -2.46
CA SER A 130 -25.50 6.84 -3.67
C SER A 130 -26.15 5.72 -4.49
N GLY A 131 -26.59 4.63 -3.86
CA GLY A 131 -27.24 3.52 -4.55
C GLY A 131 -28.52 3.92 -5.29
N ILE A 132 -29.33 4.80 -4.69
CA ILE A 132 -30.54 5.34 -5.35
C ILE A 132 -30.17 6.13 -6.60
N PHE A 133 -29.27 7.12 -6.49
CA PHE A 133 -28.85 7.93 -7.65
C PHE A 133 -28.25 7.08 -8.77
N VAL A 134 -27.51 6.05 -8.40
CA VAL A 134 -26.84 5.16 -9.35
C VAL A 134 -27.86 4.24 -10.02
N GLY A 135 -28.75 3.60 -9.25
CA GLY A 135 -29.82 2.77 -9.81
C GLY A 135 -30.72 3.56 -10.77
N VAL A 136 -31.12 4.78 -10.38
CA VAL A 136 -31.89 5.69 -11.25
C VAL A 136 -31.10 6.06 -12.51
N GLY A 137 -29.81 6.39 -12.39
CA GLY A 137 -28.99 6.77 -13.56
C GLY A 137 -28.76 5.62 -14.54
N ILE A 138 -28.51 4.40 -14.05
CA ILE A 138 -28.36 3.21 -14.90
C ILE A 138 -29.73 2.86 -15.53
N GLY A 139 -30.83 2.94 -14.79
CA GLY A 139 -32.18 2.73 -15.32
C GLY A 139 -32.56 3.76 -16.39
N ALA A 140 -32.28 5.05 -16.14
CA ALA A 140 -32.53 6.12 -17.11
C ALA A 140 -31.72 5.91 -18.40
N MET A 141 -30.45 5.57 -18.28
CA MET A 141 -29.63 5.21 -19.43
C MET A 141 -30.20 4.02 -20.20
N HIS A 142 -30.67 2.96 -19.52
CA HIS A 142 -31.25 1.79 -20.17
C HIS A 142 -32.51 2.14 -20.96
N TYR A 143 -33.45 2.87 -20.36
CA TYR A 143 -34.71 3.21 -21.03
C TYR A 143 -34.55 4.27 -22.11
N ILE A 144 -33.61 5.21 -21.98
CA ILE A 144 -33.25 6.13 -23.07
C ILE A 144 -32.59 5.35 -24.22
N GLY A 145 -31.75 4.35 -23.91
CA GLY A 145 -31.15 3.47 -24.91
C GLY A 145 -32.19 2.62 -25.63
N MET A 146 -33.19 2.07 -24.91
CA MET A 146 -34.32 1.36 -25.51
C MET A 146 -35.17 2.27 -26.41
N ALA A 147 -35.37 3.52 -26.00
CA ALA A 147 -36.09 4.51 -26.80
C ALA A 147 -35.33 4.93 -28.07
N ALA A 148 -34.04 4.62 -28.17
CA ALA A 148 -33.26 4.85 -29.38
C ALA A 148 -33.49 3.78 -30.46
N MET A 149 -34.11 2.64 -30.14
CA MET A 149 -34.42 1.63 -31.15
C MET A 149 -35.45 2.15 -32.14
N ASP A 150 -35.09 2.10 -33.41
CA ASP A 150 -35.97 2.41 -34.54
C ASP A 150 -36.26 1.12 -35.31
N MET A 151 -37.49 0.63 -35.15
CA MET A 151 -37.93 -0.65 -35.69
C MET A 151 -39.41 -0.55 -36.06
N PRO A 152 -39.90 -1.36 -37.02
CA PRO A 152 -41.31 -1.37 -37.44
C PRO A 152 -42.23 -2.06 -36.41
N LEU A 153 -41.90 -2.01 -35.12
CA LEU A 153 -42.65 -2.60 -34.01
C LEU A 153 -42.95 -1.53 -32.97
N THR A 154 -44.12 -1.62 -32.35
CA THR A 154 -44.46 -0.73 -31.24
C THR A 154 -43.91 -1.31 -29.93
N LEU A 155 -43.00 -0.58 -29.29
CA LEU A 155 -42.39 -0.95 -28.03
C LEU A 155 -43.27 -0.47 -26.86
N LYS A 156 -43.77 -1.41 -26.06
CA LYS A 156 -44.49 -1.12 -24.81
C LYS A 156 -43.88 -1.87 -23.64
N TYR A 157 -44.17 -1.43 -22.42
CA TYR A 157 -43.64 -2.05 -21.21
C TYR A 157 -44.74 -2.61 -20.30
N ASN A 158 -44.42 -3.71 -19.62
CA ASN A 158 -45.17 -4.17 -18.47
C ASN A 158 -44.85 -3.28 -17.25
N PRO A 159 -45.84 -2.58 -16.65
CA PRO A 159 -45.59 -1.64 -15.56
C PRO A 159 -44.98 -2.30 -14.31
N TYR A 160 -45.33 -3.55 -14.03
CA TYR A 160 -44.80 -4.26 -12.86
C TYR A 160 -43.33 -4.64 -13.04
N LEU A 161 -42.97 -5.23 -14.18
CA LEU A 161 -41.58 -5.60 -14.47
C LEU A 161 -40.69 -4.37 -14.67
N PHE A 162 -41.23 -3.28 -15.21
CA PHE A 162 -40.53 -2.00 -15.29
C PHE A 162 -40.20 -1.43 -13.90
N LEU A 163 -41.15 -1.43 -12.96
CA LEU A 163 -40.87 -0.98 -11.59
C LEU A 163 -39.90 -1.92 -10.86
N ILE A 164 -40.03 -3.23 -11.10
CA ILE A 164 -39.10 -4.24 -10.55
C ILE A 164 -37.70 -4.02 -11.09
N SER A 165 -37.50 -3.71 -12.38
CA SER A 165 -36.17 -3.47 -12.94
C SER A 165 -35.46 -2.30 -12.24
N ILE A 166 -36.17 -1.20 -11.97
CA ILE A 166 -35.64 -0.03 -11.27
C ILE A 166 -35.34 -0.37 -9.80
N PHE A 167 -36.24 -1.08 -9.14
CA PHE A 167 -36.02 -1.52 -7.76
C PHE A 167 -34.79 -2.44 -7.66
N VAL A 168 -34.70 -3.42 -8.55
CA VAL A 168 -33.55 -4.33 -8.69
C VAL A 168 -32.27 -3.53 -8.97
N ALA A 169 -32.32 -2.50 -9.83
CA ALA A 169 -31.20 -1.62 -10.11
C ALA A 169 -30.66 -0.96 -8.84
N VAL A 170 -31.55 -0.38 -8.02
CA VAL A 170 -31.18 0.30 -6.77
C VAL A 170 -30.64 -0.70 -5.75
N CYS A 171 -31.33 -1.83 -5.55
CA CYS A 171 -30.89 -2.88 -4.62
C CYS A 171 -29.51 -3.41 -5.01
N LEU A 172 -29.30 -3.76 -6.28
CA LEU A 172 -28.03 -4.30 -6.75
C LEU A 172 -26.92 -3.24 -6.74
N ALA A 173 -27.23 -1.96 -6.98
CA ALA A 173 -26.27 -0.86 -6.80
C ALA A 173 -25.84 -0.69 -5.34
N VAL A 174 -26.77 -0.81 -4.37
CA VAL A 174 -26.43 -0.79 -2.94
C VAL A 174 -25.56 -1.98 -2.57
N VAL A 175 -25.95 -3.20 -3.00
CA VAL A 175 -25.16 -4.43 -2.76
C VAL A 175 -23.75 -4.29 -3.32
N ALA A 176 -23.62 -3.78 -4.55
CA ALA A 176 -22.35 -3.48 -5.17
C ALA A 176 -21.48 -2.53 -4.33
N LEU A 177 -22.03 -1.42 -3.86
CA LEU A 177 -21.30 -0.43 -3.05
C LEU A 177 -20.89 -0.99 -1.67
N VAL A 178 -21.74 -1.83 -1.05
CA VAL A 178 -21.45 -2.47 0.24
C VAL A 178 -20.45 -3.63 0.08
N SER A 179 -20.45 -4.32 -1.06
CA SER A 179 -19.66 -5.56 -1.27
C SER A 179 -18.18 -5.37 -0.93
N ARG A 180 -17.59 -4.25 -1.33
CA ARG A 180 -16.18 -3.95 -1.07
C ARG A 180 -15.89 -3.76 0.42
N SER A 181 -16.72 -2.99 1.13
CA SER A 181 -16.51 -2.72 2.56
C SER A 181 -16.77 -3.96 3.40
N ALA A 182 -17.82 -4.73 3.06
CA ALA A 182 -18.14 -6.01 3.67
C ALA A 182 -17.00 -7.03 3.47
N MET A 183 -16.51 -7.21 2.24
CA MET A 183 -15.41 -8.14 1.94
C MET A 183 -14.14 -7.80 2.74
N ARG A 184 -13.80 -6.52 2.87
CA ARG A 184 -12.62 -6.10 3.65
C ARG A 184 -12.79 -6.32 5.16
N LYS A 185 -14.04 -6.25 5.66
CA LYS A 185 -14.37 -6.48 7.08
C LYS A 185 -14.34 -7.98 7.42
N TYR A 186 -14.94 -8.83 6.59
CA TYR A 186 -15.06 -10.26 6.85
C TYR A 186 -13.82 -11.07 6.43
N PHE A 187 -13.06 -10.60 5.44
CA PHE A 187 -11.87 -11.28 4.92
C PHE A 187 -10.64 -10.36 4.94
N PRO A 188 -10.11 -10.00 6.12
CA PRO A 188 -9.01 -9.04 6.25
C PRO A 188 -7.70 -9.52 5.62
N ASN A 189 -7.47 -10.84 5.55
CA ASN A 189 -6.25 -11.44 4.99
C ASN A 189 -6.29 -11.56 3.45
N MET A 190 -7.42 -11.26 2.81
CA MET A 190 -7.53 -11.42 1.37
C MET A 190 -6.86 -10.24 0.64
N SER A 191 -6.12 -10.53 -0.42
CA SER A 191 -5.42 -9.50 -1.17
C SER A 191 -6.39 -8.48 -1.79
N SER A 192 -5.98 -7.21 -1.80
CA SER A 192 -6.80 -6.10 -2.34
C SER A 192 -7.26 -6.35 -3.78
N ILE A 193 -6.43 -7.01 -4.60
CA ILE A 193 -6.78 -7.36 -5.99
C ILE A 193 -7.93 -8.37 -6.07
N ARG A 194 -7.94 -9.41 -5.22
CA ARG A 194 -9.01 -10.41 -5.21
C ARG A 194 -10.33 -9.81 -4.75
N ILE A 195 -10.32 -8.96 -3.72
CA ILE A 195 -11.52 -8.25 -3.26
C ILE A 195 -12.12 -7.42 -4.41
N LYS A 196 -11.28 -6.71 -5.16
CA LYS A 196 -11.71 -5.92 -6.33
C LYS A 196 -12.29 -6.79 -7.44
N MET A 197 -11.68 -7.94 -7.74
CA MET A 197 -12.21 -8.87 -8.75
C MET A 197 -13.62 -9.35 -8.36
N ILE A 198 -13.81 -9.78 -7.11
CA ILE A 198 -15.13 -10.25 -6.63
C ILE A 198 -16.15 -9.12 -6.68
N ALA A 199 -15.82 -7.93 -6.14
CA ALA A 199 -16.71 -6.78 -6.16
C ALA A 199 -17.06 -6.34 -7.59
N ALA A 200 -16.10 -6.42 -8.52
CA ALA A 200 -16.32 -6.10 -9.92
C ALA A 200 -17.27 -7.08 -10.62
N VAL A 201 -17.16 -8.38 -10.33
CA VAL A 201 -18.10 -9.39 -10.84
C VAL A 201 -19.51 -9.13 -10.30
N ILE A 202 -19.64 -8.88 -9.00
CA ILE A 202 -20.94 -8.52 -8.38
C ILE A 202 -21.53 -7.28 -9.05
N MET A 203 -20.71 -6.24 -9.28
CA MET A 203 -21.12 -5.04 -10.01
C MET A 203 -21.51 -5.33 -11.47
N GLY A 204 -20.74 -6.13 -12.20
CA GLY A 204 -21.06 -6.50 -13.59
C GLY A 204 -22.39 -7.24 -13.70
N CYS A 205 -22.60 -8.24 -12.84
CA CYS A 205 -23.87 -8.97 -12.74
C CYS A 205 -25.03 -8.06 -12.33
N ALA A 206 -24.79 -7.08 -11.46
CA ALA A 206 -25.79 -6.10 -11.06
C ALA A 206 -26.29 -5.25 -12.23
N ILE A 207 -25.36 -4.70 -13.01
CA ILE A 207 -25.68 -3.85 -14.16
C ILE A 207 -26.39 -4.69 -15.24
N ALA A 208 -25.87 -5.88 -15.55
CA ALA A 208 -26.49 -6.78 -16.53
C ALA A 208 -27.86 -7.29 -16.08
N GLY A 209 -28.02 -7.64 -14.80
CA GLY A 209 -29.28 -8.08 -14.23
C GLY A 209 -30.38 -7.04 -14.37
N MET A 210 -30.06 -5.76 -14.14
CA MET A 210 -31.00 -4.66 -14.40
C MET A 210 -31.40 -4.62 -15.88
N HIS A 211 -30.42 -4.65 -16.79
CA HIS A 211 -30.68 -4.59 -18.24
C HIS A 211 -31.60 -5.73 -18.71
N TYR A 212 -31.29 -6.99 -18.36
CA TYR A 212 -32.11 -8.13 -18.77
C TYR A 212 -33.48 -8.16 -18.10
N THR A 213 -33.60 -7.64 -16.87
CA THR A 213 -34.92 -7.44 -16.25
C THR A 213 -35.74 -6.37 -16.98
N GLY A 214 -35.07 -5.30 -17.43
CA GLY A 214 -35.70 -4.25 -18.24
C GLY A 214 -36.13 -4.76 -19.63
N MET A 215 -35.32 -5.59 -20.27
CA MET A 215 -35.70 -6.29 -21.51
C MET A 215 -36.87 -7.24 -21.31
N ALA A 216 -36.91 -7.99 -20.21
CA ALA A 216 -38.05 -8.85 -19.88
C ALA A 216 -39.35 -8.07 -19.66
N ALA A 217 -39.26 -6.78 -19.32
CA ALA A 217 -40.41 -5.90 -19.22
C ALA A 217 -40.91 -5.38 -20.58
N ALA A 218 -40.14 -5.52 -21.66
CA ALA A 218 -40.45 -4.99 -22.97
C ALA A 218 -41.30 -5.97 -23.80
N TYR A 219 -42.37 -5.44 -24.39
CA TYR A 219 -43.23 -6.11 -25.35
C TYR A 219 -43.09 -5.45 -26.71
N PHE A 220 -42.79 -6.28 -27.72
CA PHE A 220 -42.64 -5.89 -29.11
C PHE A 220 -43.90 -6.29 -29.86
N ILE A 221 -44.72 -5.30 -30.21
CA ILE A 221 -46.03 -5.51 -30.82
C ILE A 221 -45.96 -5.17 -32.31
N ASP A 222 -46.26 -6.15 -33.16
CA ASP A 222 -46.41 -5.94 -34.60
C ASP A 222 -47.80 -5.38 -34.90
N SER A 223 -47.83 -4.15 -35.41
CA SER A 223 -49.06 -3.42 -35.73
C SER A 223 -49.52 -3.64 -37.18
N ALA A 224 -48.71 -4.26 -38.05
CA ALA A 224 -49.04 -4.45 -39.46
C ALA A 224 -48.31 -5.69 -40.08
N PRO A 225 -48.75 -6.92 -39.75
CA PRO A 225 -48.07 -8.16 -40.13
C PRO A 225 -47.95 -8.44 -41.64
N ASN A 226 -48.64 -7.68 -42.50
CA ASN A 226 -48.66 -7.88 -43.96
C ASN A 226 -47.83 -6.85 -44.75
N SER A 227 -47.12 -5.94 -44.09
CA SER A 227 -46.29 -4.92 -44.74
C SER A 227 -44.84 -5.39 -44.83
N THR A 228 -44.50 -6.19 -45.85
CA THR A 228 -43.11 -6.61 -46.11
C THR A 228 -42.30 -5.44 -46.68
N VAL A 229 -41.87 -4.53 -45.81
CA VAL A 229 -40.83 -3.56 -46.16
C VAL A 229 -39.49 -4.22 -45.85
N HIS A 230 -38.89 -4.88 -46.86
CA HIS A 230 -37.48 -5.24 -46.81
C HIS A 230 -36.65 -3.96 -46.92
N ILE A 231 -36.37 -3.32 -45.79
CA ILE A 231 -35.31 -2.31 -45.73
C ILE A 231 -34.02 -3.09 -45.49
N ASP A 232 -33.18 -3.16 -46.52
CA ASP A 232 -31.82 -3.70 -46.47
C ASP A 232 -30.92 -2.71 -45.70
N VAL A 233 -31.14 -2.61 -44.39
CA VAL A 233 -30.24 -1.89 -43.48
C VAL A 233 -29.25 -2.89 -42.94
N ASP A 234 -27.95 -2.62 -43.09
CA ASP A 234 -26.90 -3.42 -42.49
C ASP A 234 -26.94 -3.28 -40.95
N ASP A 235 -27.73 -4.15 -40.30
CA ASP A 235 -27.94 -4.22 -38.84
C ASP A 235 -26.62 -4.37 -38.04
N ARG A 236 -25.49 -4.63 -38.71
CA ARG A 236 -24.18 -4.85 -38.09
C ARG A 236 -23.46 -3.55 -37.71
N TYR A 237 -23.91 -2.40 -38.19
CA TYR A 237 -23.24 -1.11 -37.98
C TYR A 237 -23.08 -0.76 -36.48
N ILE A 238 -24.16 -0.85 -35.70
CA ILE A 238 -24.11 -0.55 -34.27
C ILE A 238 -23.20 -1.52 -33.51
N GLY A 239 -23.14 -2.79 -33.95
CA GLY A 239 -22.23 -3.79 -33.39
C GLY A 239 -20.77 -3.40 -33.54
N TYR A 240 -20.36 -2.92 -34.72
CA TYR A 240 -19.00 -2.42 -34.93
C TYR A 240 -18.70 -1.16 -34.12
N VAL A 241 -19.66 -0.22 -34.03
CA VAL A 241 -19.50 1.01 -33.23
C VAL A 241 -19.33 0.68 -31.75
N VAL A 242 -20.18 -0.20 -31.21
CA VAL A 242 -20.11 -0.63 -29.81
C VAL A 242 -18.83 -1.41 -29.53
N ALA A 243 -18.39 -2.27 -30.45
CA ALA A 243 -17.12 -2.99 -30.32
C ALA A 243 -15.91 -2.04 -30.31
N ALA A 244 -15.86 -1.09 -31.24
CA ALA A 244 -14.80 -0.09 -31.32
C ALA A 244 -14.77 0.80 -30.07
N PHE A 245 -15.93 1.28 -29.62
CA PHE A 245 -16.04 2.07 -28.40
C PHE A 245 -15.60 1.28 -27.16
N SER A 246 -16.04 0.02 -27.04
CA SER A 246 -15.64 -0.87 -25.93
C SER A 246 -14.13 -1.11 -25.91
N MET A 247 -13.52 -1.30 -27.08
CA MET A 247 -12.06 -1.44 -27.21
C MET A 247 -11.34 -0.16 -26.78
N ILE A 248 -11.80 1.02 -27.21
CA ILE A 248 -11.22 2.31 -26.82
C ILE A 248 -11.30 2.51 -25.30
N ILE A 249 -12.46 2.26 -24.71
CA ILE A 249 -12.65 2.37 -23.25
C ILE A 249 -11.76 1.37 -22.50
N PHE A 250 -11.62 0.14 -23.01
CA PHE A 250 -10.75 -0.86 -22.39
C PHE A 250 -9.27 -0.48 -22.45
N VAL A 251 -8.78 -0.03 -23.61
CA VAL A 251 -7.41 0.45 -23.79
C VAL A 251 -7.14 1.67 -22.91
N MET A 252 -8.09 2.61 -22.85
CA MET A 252 -8.02 3.76 -21.94
C MET A 252 -7.95 3.30 -20.48
N ALA A 253 -8.77 2.33 -20.08
CA ALA A 253 -8.82 1.81 -18.72
C ALA A 253 -7.50 1.18 -18.28
N VAL A 254 -6.91 0.34 -19.14
CA VAL A 254 -5.59 -0.26 -18.90
C VAL A 254 -4.52 0.82 -18.82
N SER A 255 -4.50 1.75 -19.79
CA SER A 255 -3.46 2.77 -19.93
C SER A 255 -3.45 3.75 -18.75
N VAL A 256 -4.60 4.32 -18.40
CA VAL A 256 -4.71 5.26 -17.27
C VAL A 256 -4.37 4.55 -15.95
N SER A 257 -4.87 3.32 -15.75
CA SER A 257 -4.58 2.54 -14.55
C SER A 257 -3.11 2.15 -14.43
N ALA A 258 -2.43 1.88 -15.55
CA ALA A 258 -1.01 1.58 -15.60
C ALA A 258 -0.17 2.84 -15.31
N GLN A 259 -0.47 3.96 -15.97
CA GLN A 259 0.25 5.22 -15.79
C GLN A 259 0.16 5.75 -14.35
N LEU A 260 -1.04 5.73 -13.75
CA LEU A 260 -1.19 6.17 -12.36
C LEU A 260 -0.44 5.25 -11.38
N ARG A 261 -0.46 3.94 -11.61
CA ARG A 261 0.32 2.99 -10.79
C ARG A 261 1.82 3.21 -10.93
N TYR A 262 2.29 3.44 -12.16
CA TYR A 262 3.70 3.74 -12.43
C TYR A 262 4.14 5.02 -11.72
N ARG A 263 3.35 6.10 -11.80
CA ARG A 263 3.63 7.35 -11.10
C ARG A 263 3.68 7.17 -9.59
N GLN A 264 2.77 6.39 -9.02
CA GLN A 264 2.76 6.12 -7.58
C GLN A 264 4.02 5.36 -7.14
N MET A 265 4.41 4.32 -7.88
CA MET A 265 5.64 3.56 -7.61
C MET A 265 6.89 4.45 -7.71
N LEU A 266 6.96 5.38 -8.66
CA LEU A 266 8.07 6.33 -8.76
C LEU A 266 8.16 7.27 -7.54
N VAL A 267 7.03 7.72 -7.01
CA VAL A 267 6.99 8.56 -5.80
C VAL A 267 7.43 7.76 -4.58
N ASP A 268 6.96 6.52 -4.43
CA ASP A 268 7.32 5.64 -3.33
C ASP A 268 8.83 5.33 -3.33
N ILE A 269 9.40 5.03 -4.50
CA ILE A 269 10.85 4.80 -4.67
C ILE A 269 11.64 6.05 -4.28
N ARG A 270 11.29 7.23 -4.82
CA ARG A 270 11.99 8.49 -4.48
C ARG A 270 11.91 8.83 -3.00
N SER A 271 10.75 8.59 -2.38
CA SER A 271 10.58 8.81 -0.95
C SER A 271 11.44 7.85 -0.12
N SER A 272 11.57 6.59 -0.56
CA SER A 272 12.41 5.60 0.10
C SER A 272 13.90 5.93 -0.06
N GLU A 273 14.35 6.29 -1.26
CA GLU A 273 15.73 6.71 -1.54
C GLU A 273 16.12 7.94 -0.70
N GLY A 274 15.25 8.97 -0.69
CA GLY A 274 15.48 10.17 0.13
C GLY A 274 15.57 9.87 1.61
N ARG A 275 14.73 8.95 2.12
CA ARG A 275 14.77 8.51 3.51
C ARG A 275 16.06 7.74 3.84
N LEU A 276 16.47 6.81 2.99
CA LEU A 276 17.72 6.05 3.18
C LEU A 276 18.93 6.99 3.16
N LYS A 277 18.99 7.91 2.21
CA LYS A 277 20.05 8.92 2.11
C LYS A 277 20.12 9.79 3.37
N ALA A 278 18.98 10.26 3.87
CA ALA A 278 18.93 11.04 5.11
C ALA A 278 19.41 10.25 6.34
N ILE A 279 19.06 8.96 6.44
CA ILE A 279 19.54 8.08 7.52
C ILE A 279 21.06 7.93 7.45
N LEU A 280 21.62 7.67 6.25
CA LEU A 280 23.06 7.53 6.06
C LEU A 280 23.83 8.83 6.32
N GLU A 281 23.26 9.99 5.94
CA GLU A 281 23.87 11.31 6.16
C GLU A 281 23.85 11.76 7.63
N THR A 282 22.82 11.37 8.39
CA THR A 282 22.64 11.73 9.81
C THR A 282 23.22 10.72 10.80
N ALA A 283 23.66 9.55 10.32
CA ALA A 283 24.34 8.57 11.16
C ALA A 283 25.54 9.20 11.89
N THR A 284 25.73 8.84 13.15
CA THR A 284 26.91 9.21 13.94
C THR A 284 28.11 8.33 13.61
N ASP A 285 27.84 7.08 13.25
CA ASP A 285 28.85 6.10 12.92
C ASP A 285 29.23 6.14 11.43
N GLY A 286 30.50 5.88 11.18
CA GLY A 286 31.06 5.80 9.85
C GLY A 286 30.60 4.54 9.14
N LEU A 287 30.18 4.68 7.89
CA LEU A 287 29.85 3.58 7.01
C LEU A 287 30.68 3.71 5.73
N LEU A 288 31.35 2.63 5.36
CA LEU A 288 32.18 2.54 4.17
C LEU A 288 31.86 1.25 3.42
N THR A 289 31.75 1.35 2.10
CA THR A 289 31.56 0.19 1.22
C THR A 289 32.84 -0.07 0.45
N ILE A 290 33.27 -1.32 0.41
CA ILE A 290 34.57 -1.76 -0.12
C ILE A 290 34.36 -2.96 -1.05
N ASN A 291 35.06 -3.00 -2.19
CA ASN A 291 35.00 -4.15 -3.10
C ASN A 291 35.90 -5.31 -2.61
N GLY A 292 35.87 -6.44 -3.33
CA GLY A 292 36.69 -7.63 -3.04
C GLY A 292 38.20 -7.40 -3.01
N CYS A 293 38.69 -6.31 -3.59
CA CYS A 293 40.11 -5.92 -3.58
C CYS A 293 40.46 -4.94 -2.45
N GLY A 294 39.51 -4.58 -1.58
CA GLY A 294 39.76 -3.63 -0.49
C GLY A 294 39.77 -2.16 -0.94
N ILE A 295 39.19 -1.83 -2.10
CA ILE A 295 39.06 -0.46 -2.62
C ILE A 295 37.75 0.16 -2.15
N ILE A 296 37.82 1.36 -1.58
CA ILE A 296 36.66 2.10 -1.06
C ILE A 296 35.83 2.62 -2.23
N GLN A 297 34.56 2.22 -2.29
CA GLN A 297 33.59 2.62 -3.32
C GLN A 297 32.61 3.69 -2.84
N GLU A 298 32.16 3.60 -1.59
CA GLU A 298 31.21 4.56 -1.01
C GLU A 298 31.57 4.86 0.43
N VAL A 299 31.28 6.09 0.87
CA VAL A 299 31.50 6.54 2.25
C VAL A 299 30.42 7.51 2.68
N ASN A 300 29.90 7.34 3.89
CA ASN A 300 28.96 8.30 4.46
C ASN A 300 29.70 9.52 5.06
N PRO A 301 29.00 10.66 5.27
CA PRO A 301 29.61 11.86 5.86
C PRO A 301 30.20 11.65 7.26
N ALA A 302 29.68 10.69 8.04
CA ALA A 302 30.18 10.39 9.36
C ALA A 302 31.59 9.78 9.31
N ALA A 303 31.84 8.84 8.38
CA ALA A 303 33.17 8.27 8.17
C ALA A 303 34.20 9.36 7.82
N LEU A 304 33.82 10.30 6.94
CA LEU A 304 34.68 11.43 6.59
C LEU A 304 35.05 12.29 7.81
N ARG A 305 34.09 12.55 8.71
CA ARG A 305 34.32 13.28 9.97
C ARG A 305 35.20 12.48 10.95
N ILE A 306 34.95 11.19 11.10
CA ILE A 306 35.69 10.30 12.03
C ILE A 306 37.15 10.18 11.60
N PHE A 307 37.42 9.96 10.31
CA PHE A 307 38.78 9.77 9.80
C PHE A 307 39.49 11.07 9.40
N GLY A 308 38.75 12.17 9.21
CA GLY A 308 39.28 13.48 8.82
C GLY A 308 39.67 13.61 7.34
N TRP A 309 39.18 12.72 6.50
CA TRP A 309 39.43 12.70 5.05
C TRP A 309 38.32 13.41 4.27
N SER A 310 38.64 13.95 3.10
CA SER A 310 37.61 14.38 2.16
C SER A 310 37.15 13.22 1.28
N GLN A 311 35.92 13.30 0.80
CA GLN A 311 35.35 12.25 -0.06
C GLN A 311 36.19 12.01 -1.33
N ALA A 312 36.70 13.08 -1.95
CA ALA A 312 37.49 13.00 -3.18
C ALA A 312 38.86 12.34 -2.97
N GLU A 313 39.41 12.41 -1.76
CA GLU A 313 40.68 11.77 -1.42
C GLU A 313 40.49 10.30 -1.04
N LEU A 314 39.35 9.94 -0.44
CA LEU A 314 39.12 8.62 0.14
C LEU A 314 38.49 7.63 -0.84
N LEU A 315 37.66 8.11 -1.77
CA LEU A 315 37.06 7.27 -2.81
C LEU A 315 38.13 6.74 -3.77
N GLY A 316 38.05 5.44 -4.07
CA GLY A 316 39.02 4.75 -4.93
C GLY A 316 40.36 4.44 -4.27
N GLN A 317 40.58 4.86 -3.02
CA GLN A 317 41.77 4.45 -2.25
C GLN A 317 41.59 3.06 -1.66
N SER A 318 42.73 2.42 -1.35
CA SER A 318 42.73 1.20 -0.56
C SER A 318 42.39 1.52 0.90
N ILE A 319 41.61 0.66 1.54
CA ILE A 319 41.28 0.75 2.97
C ILE A 319 42.52 0.76 3.88
N LYS A 320 43.68 0.30 3.38
CA LYS A 320 44.99 0.29 4.06
C LYS A 320 45.36 1.67 4.64
N VAL A 321 44.98 2.75 3.94
CA VAL A 321 45.32 4.14 4.32
C VAL A 321 44.72 4.55 5.68
N LEU A 322 43.66 3.89 6.14
CA LEU A 322 42.99 4.20 7.41
C LEU A 322 43.50 3.36 8.59
N MET A 323 44.35 2.36 8.36
CA MET A 323 44.77 1.41 9.40
C MET A 323 46.14 1.77 10.00
N LEU A 324 46.41 1.23 11.21
CA LEU A 324 47.60 1.54 12.00
C LEU A 324 48.92 1.15 11.32
N ASP A 325 48.90 0.05 10.58
CA ASP A 325 50.11 -0.66 10.20
C ASP A 325 50.04 -1.07 8.71
N GLU A 326 50.50 -0.17 7.84
CA GLU A 326 50.70 -0.46 6.41
C GLU A 326 51.82 -1.51 6.19
N SER A 327 52.60 -1.83 7.24
CA SER A 327 53.86 -2.59 7.18
C SER A 327 53.79 -3.97 7.86
N ASP A 328 52.66 -4.33 8.48
CA ASP A 328 52.53 -5.64 9.15
C ASP A 328 52.46 -6.78 8.10
N PRO A 329 53.43 -7.70 8.08
CA PRO A 329 53.44 -8.83 7.13
C PRO A 329 52.22 -9.77 7.30
N ASN A 330 51.48 -9.70 8.42
CA ASN A 330 50.23 -10.42 8.62
C ASN A 330 48.97 -9.69 8.13
N TYR A 331 49.10 -8.49 7.56
CA TYR A 331 47.95 -7.67 7.15
C TYR A 331 47.09 -8.32 6.06
N ASP A 332 47.73 -8.90 5.03
CA ASP A 332 47.00 -9.60 3.97
C ASP A 332 46.33 -10.88 4.52
N SER A 333 46.88 -11.48 5.58
CA SER A 333 46.24 -12.57 6.33
C SER A 333 45.04 -12.10 7.16
N LEU A 334 45.09 -10.90 7.74
CA LEU A 334 44.01 -10.35 8.55
C LEU A 334 42.81 -9.93 7.68
N LEU A 335 43.08 -9.23 6.57
CA LEU A 335 42.06 -8.90 5.57
C LEU A 335 41.45 -10.15 4.95
N SER A 336 42.26 -11.15 4.58
CA SER A 336 41.73 -12.41 4.05
C SER A 336 40.87 -13.15 5.08
N ASP A 337 41.15 -13.03 6.38
CA ASP A 337 40.30 -13.53 7.46
C ASP A 337 38.95 -12.78 7.55
N TYR A 338 38.94 -11.45 7.41
CA TYR A 338 37.71 -10.64 7.36
C TYR A 338 36.90 -10.88 6.07
N PHE A 339 37.57 -11.19 4.97
CA PHE A 339 36.98 -11.49 3.66
C PHE A 339 36.65 -12.98 3.46
N ASN A 340 36.99 -13.84 4.43
CA ASN A 340 36.73 -15.28 4.34
C ASN A 340 35.23 -15.58 4.56
N PRO A 341 34.53 -16.25 3.62
CA PRO A 341 33.11 -16.59 3.75
C PRO A 341 32.79 -17.44 4.99
N ALA A 342 33.73 -18.23 5.52
CA ALA A 342 33.51 -19.09 6.68
C ALA A 342 33.50 -18.34 8.04
N LYS A 343 34.03 -17.12 8.10
CA LYS A 343 34.09 -16.27 9.31
C LYS A 343 33.24 -14.98 9.20
N SER A 344 32.82 -14.61 7.99
CA SER A 344 32.11 -13.35 7.69
C SER A 344 30.59 -13.46 7.77
N THR A 345 30.07 -14.21 8.73
CA THR A 345 28.62 -14.21 9.00
C THR A 345 28.27 -12.96 9.81
N VAL A 346 27.21 -12.26 9.38
CA VAL A 346 26.70 -10.95 9.85
C VAL A 346 26.32 -10.88 11.35
N LEU A 347 26.76 -11.81 12.18
CA LEU A 347 26.38 -11.92 13.59
C LEU A 347 27.52 -11.45 14.52
N GLY A 348 27.54 -10.14 14.78
CA GLY A 348 27.87 -9.62 16.11
C GLY A 348 29.33 -9.56 16.54
N HIS A 349 30.31 -9.92 15.70
CA HIS A 349 31.72 -9.71 16.04
C HIS A 349 32.15 -8.28 15.69
N THR A 350 31.90 -7.36 16.62
CA THR A 350 32.52 -6.04 16.60
C THR A 350 33.90 -6.12 17.24
N ASN A 351 34.95 -5.84 16.46
CA ASN A 351 36.33 -5.83 16.96
C ASN A 351 36.75 -4.41 17.29
N GLU A 352 37.32 -4.21 18.48
CA GLU A 352 38.00 -2.97 18.83
C GLU A 352 39.39 -2.97 18.19
N THR A 353 39.69 -1.94 17.40
CA THR A 353 41.00 -1.78 16.77
C THR A 353 41.41 -0.32 16.79
N TRP A 354 42.69 -0.05 16.55
CA TRP A 354 43.21 1.30 16.45
C TRP A 354 43.38 1.66 14.98
N VAL A 355 43.02 2.89 14.63
CA VAL A 355 43.08 3.42 13.26
C VAL A 355 43.77 4.76 13.22
N LYS A 356 44.19 5.14 12.01
CA LYS A 356 44.94 6.36 11.75
C LYS A 356 44.03 7.44 11.18
N HIS A 357 43.96 8.56 11.89
CA HIS A 357 43.34 9.79 11.40
C HIS A 357 44.22 10.44 10.32
N LYS A 358 43.66 11.26 9.42
CA LYS A 358 44.43 11.99 8.38
C LYS A 358 45.61 12.80 8.95
N SER A 359 45.46 13.34 10.16
CA SER A 359 46.51 14.09 10.85
C SER A 359 47.66 13.22 11.40
N GLY A 360 47.57 11.89 11.28
CA GLY A 360 48.52 10.94 11.85
C GLY A 360 48.21 10.50 13.28
N ARG A 361 47.19 11.08 13.93
CA ARG A 361 46.74 10.66 15.27
C ARG A 361 46.12 9.26 15.21
N LEU A 362 46.49 8.41 16.17
CA LEU A 362 45.87 7.11 16.39
C LEU A 362 44.68 7.24 17.36
N PHE A 363 43.58 6.56 17.05
CA PHE A 363 42.39 6.53 17.91
C PHE A 363 41.70 5.16 17.83
N PRO A 364 41.03 4.72 18.92
CA PRO A 364 40.36 3.44 18.94
C PRO A 364 38.99 3.54 18.27
N ILE A 365 38.68 2.55 17.44
CA ILE A 365 37.36 2.36 16.84
C ILE A 365 36.81 0.98 17.16
N GLN A 366 35.49 0.87 17.11
CA GLN A 366 34.79 -0.40 17.02
C GLN A 366 34.42 -0.63 15.54
N LEU A 367 34.95 -1.72 14.97
CA LEU A 367 34.76 -2.10 13.57
C LEU A 367 33.84 -3.32 13.47
N GLY A 368 32.81 -3.24 12.64
CA GLY A 368 32.02 -4.38 12.19
C GLY A 368 32.07 -4.47 10.67
N VAL A 369 32.24 -5.67 10.11
CA VAL A 369 32.28 -5.89 8.66
C VAL A 369 31.20 -6.90 8.27
N GLY A 370 30.30 -6.48 7.39
CA GLY A 370 29.32 -7.35 6.76
C GLY A 370 29.70 -7.63 5.31
N ARG A 371 29.36 -8.82 4.81
CA ARG A 371 29.50 -9.20 3.40
C ARG A 371 28.13 -9.25 2.74
N ILE A 372 28.02 -8.71 1.54
CA ILE A 372 26.84 -8.77 0.68
C ILE A 372 27.27 -9.33 -0.67
N GLU A 373 26.50 -10.29 -1.17
CA GLU A 373 26.65 -10.76 -2.55
C GLU A 373 25.98 -9.73 -3.47
N SER A 374 26.75 -9.13 -4.37
CA SER A 374 26.21 -8.23 -5.39
C SER A 374 25.57 -9.04 -6.53
N ASP A 375 24.59 -8.48 -7.23
CA ASP A 375 23.93 -9.09 -8.39
C ASP A 375 24.93 -9.41 -9.52
N ASP A 376 26.07 -8.70 -9.58
CA ASP A 376 27.15 -8.89 -10.55
C ASP A 376 28.13 -10.02 -10.17
N GLY A 377 27.92 -10.70 -9.04
CA GLY A 377 28.73 -11.84 -8.60
C GLY A 377 30.04 -11.49 -7.89
N GLU A 378 30.43 -10.21 -7.83
CA GLU A 378 31.56 -9.76 -7.01
C GLU A 378 31.12 -9.49 -5.55
N PRO A 379 31.89 -9.95 -4.54
CA PRO A 379 31.56 -9.72 -3.14
C PRO A 379 31.78 -8.25 -2.76
N LEU A 380 30.77 -7.67 -2.12
CA LEU A 380 30.80 -6.33 -1.56
C LEU A 380 30.90 -6.41 -0.03
N TYR A 381 31.74 -5.57 0.57
CA TYR A 381 31.92 -5.50 2.02
C TYR A 381 31.46 -4.16 2.56
N ILE A 382 30.62 -4.17 3.59
CA ILE A 382 30.17 -2.98 4.30
C ILE A 382 30.87 -2.94 5.66
N ALA A 383 31.68 -1.90 5.87
CA ALA A 383 32.32 -1.61 7.15
C ALA A 383 31.51 -0.57 7.93
N TYR A 384 31.17 -0.92 9.17
CA TYR A 384 30.61 -0.03 10.18
C TYR A 384 31.71 0.35 11.18
N VAL A 385 31.88 1.64 11.43
CA VAL A 385 32.95 2.19 12.27
C VAL A 385 32.36 3.15 13.29
N SER A 386 32.56 2.85 14.58
CA SER A 386 32.19 3.74 15.67
C SER A 386 33.44 4.23 16.40
N ASP A 387 33.58 5.53 16.61
CA ASP A 387 34.67 6.10 17.42
C ASP A 387 34.38 5.86 18.91
N ILE A 388 35.22 5.06 19.55
CA ILE A 388 35.08 4.69 20.97
C ILE A 388 36.06 5.44 21.87
N SER A 389 36.72 6.50 21.38
CA SER A 389 37.66 7.31 22.15
C SER A 389 37.04 7.83 23.45
N ALA A 390 35.85 8.44 23.35
CA ALA A 390 35.15 8.99 24.52
C ALA A 390 34.80 7.90 25.55
N ARG A 391 34.45 6.70 25.07
CA ARG A 391 34.15 5.55 25.93
C ARG A 391 35.41 5.07 26.67
N LYS A 392 36.52 4.88 25.96
CA LYS A 392 37.80 4.47 26.56
C LYS A 392 38.29 5.50 27.59
N GLU A 393 38.17 6.80 27.28
CA GLU A 393 38.52 7.86 28.22
C GLU A 393 37.63 7.88 29.49
N MET A 394 36.36 7.49 29.38
CA MET A 394 35.48 7.36 30.55
C MET A 394 35.84 6.12 31.38
N GLU A 395 36.08 4.97 30.72
CA GLU A 395 36.51 3.74 31.39
C GLU A 395 37.83 3.97 32.15
N GLU A 396 38.80 4.63 31.53
CA GLU A 396 40.08 4.96 32.17
C GLU A 396 39.93 5.97 33.32
N ARG A 397 39.02 6.95 33.19
CA ARG A 397 38.72 7.91 34.26
C ARG A 397 38.09 7.24 35.47
N VAL A 398 37.16 6.32 35.25
CA VAL A 398 36.53 5.54 36.33
C VAL A 398 37.59 4.70 37.04
N LEU A 399 38.40 3.96 36.28
CA LEU A 399 39.44 3.09 36.83
C LEU A 399 40.48 3.88 37.64
N LYS A 400 40.97 5.00 37.11
CA LYS A 400 41.87 5.91 37.85
C LYS A 400 41.22 6.51 39.10
N SER A 401 39.92 6.80 39.06
CA SER A 401 39.19 7.29 40.23
C SER A 401 39.06 6.22 41.32
N GLU A 402 38.77 4.97 40.94
CA GLU A 402 38.71 3.84 41.88
C GLU A 402 40.07 3.56 42.51
N GLU A 403 41.13 3.51 41.71
CA GLU A 403 42.51 3.35 42.21
C GLU A 403 42.89 4.47 43.19
N ARG A 404 42.52 5.71 42.86
CA ARG A 404 42.77 6.88 43.72
C ARG A 404 42.00 6.78 45.04
N LEU A 405 40.71 6.43 45.01
CA LEU A 405 39.90 6.27 46.23
C LEU A 405 40.41 5.10 47.08
N SER A 406 40.71 3.95 46.46
CA SER A 406 41.27 2.77 47.13
C SER A 406 42.60 3.08 47.82
N SER A 407 43.48 3.82 47.14
CA SER A 407 44.76 4.26 47.71
C SER A 407 44.58 5.22 48.89
N LEU A 408 43.63 6.16 48.81
CA LEU A 408 43.34 7.08 49.93
C LEU A 408 42.78 6.34 51.15
N ILE A 409 41.84 5.40 50.95
CA ILE A 409 41.26 4.62 52.04
C ILE A 409 42.31 3.74 52.72
N ARG A 410 43.21 3.12 51.96
CA ARG A 410 44.28 2.28 52.52
C ARG A 410 45.30 3.06 53.34
N ASN A 411 45.57 4.32 53.01
CA ASN A 411 46.56 5.14 53.68
C ASN A 411 45.98 6.08 54.75
N MET A 412 44.66 6.07 54.96
CA MET A 412 44.03 6.92 55.97
C MET A 412 44.24 6.32 57.37
N PRO A 413 44.70 7.10 58.36
CA PRO A 413 44.78 6.63 59.75
C PRO A 413 43.39 6.31 60.30
N GLY A 414 43.21 5.12 60.87
CA GLY A 414 41.93 4.66 61.43
C GLY A 414 41.03 3.95 60.43
N VAL A 415 39.83 3.54 60.88
CA VAL A 415 38.91 2.73 60.08
C VAL A 415 37.92 3.61 59.34
N SER A 416 37.84 3.44 58.02
CA SER A 416 36.76 3.99 57.20
C SER A 416 35.64 2.98 57.12
N PHE A 417 34.43 3.36 57.49
CA PHE A 417 33.26 2.50 57.35
C PHE A 417 32.07 3.27 56.78
N ARG A 418 31.16 2.54 56.14
CA ARG A 418 29.83 3.01 55.74
C ARG A 418 28.83 2.00 56.26
N CYS A 419 27.79 2.46 56.93
CA CYS A 419 26.75 1.60 57.49
C CYS A 419 25.35 2.13 57.13
N MET A 420 24.34 1.29 57.32
CA MET A 420 22.94 1.70 57.27
C MET A 420 22.61 2.55 58.50
N LEU A 421 21.70 3.50 58.33
CA LEU A 421 21.08 4.26 59.42
C LEU A 421 19.92 3.44 60.04
N ASP A 422 20.25 2.27 60.57
CA ASP A 422 19.35 1.41 61.35
C ASP A 422 19.82 1.32 62.82
N GLN A 423 19.05 0.69 63.69
CA GLN A 423 19.40 0.58 65.13
C GLN A 423 20.72 -0.16 65.37
N ASN A 424 21.13 -1.02 64.42
CA ASN A 424 22.30 -1.88 64.56
C ASN A 424 23.54 -1.30 63.86
N TRP A 425 23.40 -0.20 63.11
CA TRP A 425 24.46 0.37 62.28
C TRP A 425 25.08 -0.70 61.38
N THR A 426 24.23 -1.40 60.62
CA THR A 426 24.65 -2.54 59.79
C THR A 426 25.74 -2.11 58.79
N PRO A 427 26.94 -2.73 58.79
CA PRO A 427 28.04 -2.32 57.92
C PRO A 427 27.75 -2.65 56.44
N LEU A 428 28.00 -1.68 55.57
CA LEU A 428 27.94 -1.79 54.11
C LEU A 428 29.32 -1.78 53.46
N PHE A 429 30.30 -1.21 54.15
CA PHE A 429 31.70 -1.14 53.76
C PHE A 429 32.54 -0.91 55.00
N VAL A 430 33.70 -1.57 55.10
CA VAL A 430 34.71 -1.30 56.12
C VAL A 430 36.09 -1.44 55.48
N SER A 431 37.02 -0.55 55.81
CA SER A 431 38.40 -0.63 55.32
C SER A 431 39.19 -1.70 56.08
N GLU A 432 40.24 -2.25 55.45
CA GLU A 432 41.09 -3.30 56.06
C GLU A 432 41.81 -2.86 57.34
N ALA A 433 41.88 -1.55 57.61
CA ALA A 433 42.39 -1.03 58.88
C ALA A 433 41.59 -1.53 60.11
N ILE A 434 40.37 -2.07 59.93
CA ILE A 434 39.59 -2.67 61.02
C ILE A 434 40.29 -3.89 61.62
N HIS A 435 41.15 -4.56 60.87
CA HIS A 435 41.96 -5.66 61.38
C HIS A 435 42.90 -5.21 62.50
N GLU A 436 43.43 -3.99 62.44
CA GLU A 436 44.30 -3.47 63.51
C GLU A 436 43.53 -3.14 64.79
N LEU A 437 42.25 -2.72 64.67
CA LEU A 437 41.41 -2.39 65.82
C LEU A 437 40.73 -3.61 66.43
N HIS A 438 40.36 -4.59 65.62
CA HIS A 438 39.51 -5.70 66.06
C HIS A 438 40.05 -7.11 65.76
N GLY A 439 41.05 -7.24 64.89
CA GLY A 439 41.63 -8.54 64.54
C GLY A 439 40.85 -9.35 63.49
N TYR A 440 39.71 -8.87 63.00
CA TYR A 440 39.01 -9.46 61.84
C TYR A 440 39.37 -8.73 60.55
N SER A 441 39.51 -9.46 59.46
CA SER A 441 39.63 -8.86 58.11
C SER A 441 38.33 -8.15 57.71
N ALA A 442 38.41 -7.20 56.78
CA ALA A 442 37.23 -6.48 56.30
C ALA A 442 36.17 -7.41 55.71
N SER A 443 36.58 -8.46 54.99
CA SER A 443 35.67 -9.47 54.43
C SER A 443 34.98 -10.31 55.49
N GLU A 444 35.73 -10.78 56.50
CA GLU A 444 35.15 -11.58 57.60
C GLU A 444 34.17 -10.75 58.43
N PHE A 445 34.47 -9.48 58.65
CA PHE A 445 33.61 -8.57 59.40
C PHE A 445 32.24 -8.40 58.73
N LEU A 446 32.23 -8.25 57.39
CA LEU A 446 31.01 -8.09 56.59
C LEU A 446 30.25 -9.42 56.42
N GLU A 447 30.93 -10.53 56.19
CA GLU A 447 30.31 -11.84 55.92
C GLU A 447 29.72 -12.49 57.18
N GLN A 448 30.34 -12.28 58.34
CA GLN A 448 29.83 -12.82 59.62
C GLN A 448 28.69 -11.97 60.21
N GLY A 449 28.33 -10.85 59.56
CA GLY A 449 27.21 -10.00 59.97
C GLY A 449 27.43 -9.26 61.29
N HIS A 450 28.69 -8.93 61.62
CA HIS A 450 28.99 -8.11 62.79
C HIS A 450 28.38 -6.71 62.61
N ASP A 451 27.83 -6.14 63.67
CA ASP A 451 27.16 -4.85 63.63
C ASP A 451 27.89 -3.82 64.52
N PHE A 452 28.00 -2.57 64.06
CA PHE A 452 28.69 -1.55 64.87
C PHE A 452 27.88 -1.23 66.14
N GLY A 453 26.56 -1.30 66.05
CA GLY A 453 25.63 -1.04 67.15
C GLY A 453 25.73 -2.06 68.28
N GLY A 454 26.09 -3.32 68.02
CA GLY A 454 26.28 -4.33 69.07
C GLY A 454 27.45 -4.01 70.00
N TRP A 455 28.40 -3.21 69.52
CA TRP A 455 29.72 -3.04 70.14
C TRP A 455 29.91 -1.69 70.82
N ILE A 456 28.98 -0.76 70.59
CA ILE A 456 28.87 0.47 71.39
C ILE A 456 28.46 0.07 72.82
N HIS A 457 29.15 0.61 73.82
CA HIS A 457 28.86 0.34 75.23
C HIS A 457 27.40 0.69 75.54
N PRO A 458 26.67 -0.09 76.38
CA PRO A 458 25.24 0.14 76.62
C PRO A 458 24.87 1.54 77.11
N ASP A 459 25.80 2.21 77.81
CA ASP A 459 25.63 3.59 78.32
C ASP A 459 25.88 4.67 77.25
N ASP A 460 26.46 4.31 76.10
CA ASP A 460 26.81 5.20 74.98
C ASP A 460 25.93 4.98 73.74
N LYS A 461 24.95 4.06 73.79
CA LYS A 461 23.93 3.83 72.74
C LYS A 461 22.79 4.84 72.84
#